data_AF-A0AAV6JJJ6-F1
#
_entry.id   AF-A0AAV6JJJ6-F1
#
_cell.length_a   1.000
_cell.length_b   1.000
_cell.length_c   1.000
_cell.angle_alpha   90.00
_cell.angle_beta   90.00
_cell.angle_gamma   90.00
#
_symmetry.space_group_name_H-M   'P 1'
#
loop_
_entity.id
_entity.type
_entity.pdbx_description
1 polymer ?
#
loop_
_entity_poly.entity_id
_entity_poly.type
_entity_poly.pdbx_seq_one_letter_code
_entity_poly.pdbx_strand_id
1 'polypeptide(L)' 'MVDPSLQCQYSKKDLIQVAAIAAMCVQPEADYRPLMTDVVQSLIPLVKNHPSLGPSSSLRFNQRVSPKA' A
#
# COMPACT_ATOMS: atom_id res chain seq x y z
N MET A 1 -13.48 13.06 -1.74
CA MET A 1 -12.70 13.97 -2.62
C MET A 1 -11.24 13.58 -2.52
N VAL A 2 -10.48 13.71 -3.62
CA VAL A 2 -9.03 13.51 -3.58
C VAL A 2 -8.39 14.79 -3.08
N ASP A 3 -7.33 14.66 -2.27
CA ASP A 3 -6.65 15.80 -1.68
C ASP A 3 -6.10 16.75 -2.77
N PRO A 4 -6.43 18.06 -2.74
CA PRO A 4 -5.99 19.02 -3.75
C PRO A 4 -4.47 19.22 -3.81
N SER A 5 -3.75 18.98 -2.71
CA SER A 5 -2.29 19.15 -2.66
C SER A 5 -1.53 18.09 -3.45
N LEU A 6 -2.18 16.98 -3.82
CA LEU A 6 -1.63 15.95 -4.69
C LEU A 6 -1.48 16.39 -6.16
N GLN A 7 -2.06 17.54 -6.55
CA GLN A 7 -1.88 18.16 -7.88
C GLN A 7 -2.10 17.20 -9.07
N CYS A 8 -3.00 16.22 -8.94
CA CYS A 8 -3.22 15.17 -9.94
C CYS A 8 -1.97 14.36 -10.31
N GLN A 9 -0.95 14.31 -9.45
CA GLN A 9 0.26 13.48 -9.61
C GLN A 9 -0.01 12.02 -9.20
N TYR A 10 -1.04 11.43 -9.80
CA TYR A 10 -1.39 10.04 -9.59
C TYR A 10 -2.12 9.49 -10.81
N SER A 11 -1.92 8.20 -11.10
CA SER A 11 -2.79 7.51 -12.04
C SER A 11 -4.15 7.23 -11.39
N LYS A 12 -5.23 7.32 -12.17
CA LYS A 12 -6.57 6.95 -11.70
C LYS A 12 -6.61 5.50 -11.19
N LYS A 13 -5.81 4.61 -11.80
CA LYS A 13 -5.70 3.20 -11.38
C LYS A 13 -5.12 3.06 -9.98
N ASP A 14 -3.99 3.73 -9.72
CA ASP A 14 -3.30 3.67 -8.43
C ASP A 14 -4.16 4.30 -7.33
N LEU A 15 -4.81 5.42 -7.63
CA LEU A 15 -5.76 6.05 -6.71
C LEU A 15 -6.89 5.10 -6.31
N ILE A 16 -7.49 4.40 -7.28
CA ILE A 16 -8.56 3.44 -7.00
C ILE A 16 -8.05 2.28 -6.14
N GLN A 17 -6.85 1.77 -6.40
CA GLN A 17 -6.28 0.68 -5.60
C GLN A 17 -5.96 1.11 -4.17
N VAL A 18 -5.34 2.28 -3.98
CA VAL A 18 -5.08 2.83 -2.64
C VAL A 18 -6.39 3.07 -1.89
N ALA A 19 -7.42 3.61 -2.56
CA ALA A 19 -8.73 3.81 -1.97
C ALA A 19 -9.39 2.49 -1.53
N ALA A 20 -9.26 1.42 -2.33
CA ALA A 20 -9.78 0.09 -1.97
C ALA A 20 -9.06 -0.49 -0.74
N ILE A 21 -7.74 -0.39 -0.69
CA ILE A 21 -6.94 -0.82 0.48
C ILE A 21 -7.36 -0.03 1.73
N ALA A 22 -7.46 1.29 1.62
CA ALA A 22 -7.89 2.16 2.72
C ALA A 22 -9.32 1.82 3.19
N ALA A 23 -10.25 1.55 2.27
CA ALA A 23 -11.62 1.16 2.59
C ALA A 23 -11.67 -0.14 3.40
N MET A 24 -10.83 -1.13 3.08
CA MET A 24 -10.71 -2.36 3.88
C MET A 24 -10.14 -2.07 5.28
N CYS A 25 -9.18 -1.15 5.39
CA CYS A 25 -8.55 -0.82 6.68
C CYS A 25 -9.49 -0.11 7.67
N VAL A 26 -10.46 0.66 7.17
CA VAL A 26 -11.39 1.46 8.00
C VAL A 26 -12.75 0.81 8.20
N GLN A 27 -12.89 -0.49 7.86
CA GLN A 27 -14.13 -1.22 8.06
C GLN A 27 -14.59 -1.16 9.53
N PRO A 28 -15.90 -1.04 9.80
CA PRO A 28 -16.43 -0.96 11.15
C PRO A 28 -16.10 -2.23 11.94
N GLU A 29 -16.27 -3.40 11.33
CA GLU A 29 -15.94 -4.70 11.91
C GLU A 29 -14.44 -4.98 11.77
N ALA A 30 -13.81 -5.38 12.88
CA ALA A 30 -12.37 -5.64 12.92
C ALA A 30 -11.95 -6.84 12.07
N ASP A 31 -12.81 -7.85 11.91
CA ASP A 31 -12.53 -9.07 11.15
C ASP A 31 -12.37 -8.83 9.64
N TYR A 32 -12.92 -7.72 9.12
CA TYR A 32 -12.73 -7.33 7.72
C TYR A 32 -11.48 -6.48 7.50
N ARG A 33 -10.80 -6.06 8.57
CA ARG A 33 -9.57 -5.29 8.45
C ARG A 33 -8.42 -6.23 8.12
N PRO A 34 -7.65 -5.94 7.06
CA PRO A 34 -6.53 -6.78 6.68
C PRO A 34 -5.39 -6.70 7.70
N LEU A 35 -4.51 -7.71 7.70
CA LEU A 35 -3.26 -7.63 8.42
C LEU A 35 -2.37 -6.53 7.82
N MET A 36 -1.61 -5.83 8.65
CA MET A 36 -0.69 -4.80 8.16
C MET A 36 0.34 -5.34 7.18
N THR A 37 0.72 -6.62 7.28
CA THR A 37 1.54 -7.30 6.28
C THR A 37 0.91 -7.32 4.90
N ASP A 38 -0.40 -7.59 4.80
CA ASP A 38 -1.12 -7.68 3.52
C ASP A 38 -1.34 -6.28 2.92
N VAL A 39 -1.54 -5.27 3.77
CA VAL A 39 -1.60 -3.86 3.36
C VAL A 39 -0.26 -3.46 2.73
N VAL A 40 0.86 -3.73 3.40
CA VAL A 40 2.20 -3.39 2.89
C VAL A 40 2.50 -4.14 1.59
N GLN A 41 2.21 -5.44 1.52
CA GLN A 41 2.38 -6.24 0.30
C GLN A 41 1.60 -5.65 -0.88
N SER A 42 0.37 -5.19 -0.63
CA SER A 42 -0.49 -4.58 -1.65
C SER A 42 -0.02 -3.18 -2.09
N LEU A 43 0.62 -2.42 -1.20
CA LEU A 43 1.15 -1.08 -1.50
C LEU A 43 2.49 -1.10 -2.25
N ILE A 44 3.36 -2.09 -2.01
CA ILE A 44 4.69 -2.21 -2.65
C ILE A 44 4.68 -2.05 -4.19
N PRO A 45 3.81 -2.73 -4.97
CA PRO A 45 3.80 -2.57 -6.42
C PRO A 45 3.37 -1.15 -6.85
N LEU A 46 2.52 -0.48 -6.07
CA LEU A 46 2.01 0.85 -6.38
C LEU A 46 3.09 1.93 -6.26
N VAL A 47 3.94 1.84 -5.22
CA VAL A 47 5.06 2.78 -5.05
C VAL A 47 6.21 2.53 -6.03
N LYS A 48 6.44 1.28 -6.44
CA LYS A 48 7.49 0.94 -7.43
C LYS A 48 7.16 1.40 -8.85
N ASN A 49 5.87 1.58 -9.16
CA ASN A 49 5.40 1.96 -10.48
C ASN A 49 5.37 3.48 -10.71
N HIS A 50 5.80 4.30 -9.73
CA HIS A 50 5.86 5.75 -9.87
C HIS A 50 7.29 6.19 -10.28
N PRO A 51 7.53 6.57 -11.54
CA PRO A 51 8.88 6.80 -12.07
C PRO A 51 9.56 8.10 -11.57
N SER A 52 8.94 8.88 -10.66
CA SER A 52 9.48 10.19 -10.24
C SER A 52 10.12 10.23 -8.84
N LEU A 53 10.29 9.09 -8.17
CA LEU A 53 11.08 9.01 -6.94
C LEU A 53 12.23 8.03 -7.18
N GLY A 54 13.46 8.56 -7.28
CA GLY A 54 14.67 7.79 -7.57
C GLY A 54 14.90 6.59 -6.64
N PRO A 55 15.82 5.68 -7.01
CA PRO A 55 15.99 4.43 -6.30
C PRO A 55 16.71 4.69 -4.99
N SER A 56 15.98 4.86 -3.89
CA SER A 56 16.60 4.81 -2.57
C SER A 56 16.03 3.67 -1.75
N SER A 57 16.91 2.71 -1.53
CA SER A 57 16.79 1.52 -0.70
C SER A 57 15.78 0.49 -1.18
N SER A 58 16.33 -0.60 -1.71
CA SER A 58 15.72 -1.92 -1.62
C SER A 58 15.24 -2.13 -0.17
N LEU A 59 13.95 -1.93 0.10
CA LEU A 59 13.29 -2.58 1.23
C LEU A 59 13.36 -4.07 0.94
N ARG A 60 14.51 -4.69 1.24
CA ARG A 60 14.61 -6.13 1.45
C ARG A 60 13.73 -6.40 2.67
N PHE A 61 12.43 -6.57 2.43
CA PHE A 61 11.52 -7.18 3.38
C PHE A 61 11.94 -8.65 3.46
N ASN A 62 13.03 -8.89 4.19
CA ASN A 62 13.58 -10.20 4.42
C ASN A 62 12.53 -10.99 5.19
N GLN A 63 11.88 -11.92 4.50
CA GLN A 63 11.10 -12.99 5.13
C GLN A 63 11.94 -13.58 6.27
N ARG A 64 11.58 -13.23 7.50
CA ARG A 64 11.81 -14.07 8.68
C ARG A 64 10.49 -14.19 9.43
N VAL A 65 9.52 -14.85 8.79
CA VAL A 65 8.62 -15.72 9.55
C VAL A 65 9.43 -16.98 9.85
N SER A 66 10.10 -16.99 11.00
CA SER A 66 10.63 -18.23 11.56
C SER A 66 9.46 -19.17 11.85
N PRO A 67 9.45 -20.42 11.35
CA PRO A 67 8.58 -21.43 11.93
C PRO A 67 9.14 -21.73 13.33
N LYS A 68 8.42 -21.33 14.39
CA LYS A 68 8.72 -21.83 15.72
C LYS A 68 7.98 -23.15 15.88
N ALA A 69 8.76 -24.19 16.13
CA ALA A 69 8.33 -25.54 16.50
C ALA A 69 7.33 -25.54 17.65
#